data_AF-A0A4R4Y900-F1
#
_entry.id   AF-A0A4R4Y900-F1
#
_cell.length_a   1.000
_cell.length_b   1.000
_cell.length_c   1.000
_cell.angle_alpha   90.00
_cell.angle_beta   90.00
_cell.angle_gamma   90.00
#
_symmetry.space_group_name_H-M   'P 1'
#
loop_
_entity.id
_entity.type
_entity.pdbx_description
1 polymer ?
#
loop_
_entity_poly.entity_id
_entity_poly.type
_entity_poly.pdbx_seq_one_letter_code
_entity_poly.pdbx_strand_id
1 'polypeptide(L)'
;MCHGRVYEVARRRFRSGTTPKWWSRQVVLGVAIAIVTVGLPASSTAGEPESLLVNRVAEADCGPGSRPETGVQGQVPKVDRDSGRNKLGYWCNLVRLGGYQGEGAAWVNPSYDTCAYMATAFLGTLGKRSQGTQVVDVSDPRNPRLSTNLTSPAMFTSPWESLKVNEKRGLLAGVSGGGALGALFFDVYDISQDCARPRILNGANGTNLTMPANVLGHEGEWAPDGNTYYASGVVGGSFTAIDVSDPTKPRMIFTGLAGIPANHGFSLSADGNRLYMTRAAPPGVDIFDVSAIQNREPAPAINQIGSVSWSDGLFTQHTIPITYQGKPYLVAVDEFNNGGVRFIDISDERNPKVTHQLKLGINAPEHAAERIEDTVGNGLFGYEAHYCSVDRADEPRKLACGWFQSGVRVFDIRDLSQVKEIAYYNPPAQSDNKAKLKGSEHAYGIGAPIGGGLTGSNLTADWCSSPPRFAGSDQLWVTCQDNGFLALQLTNGAQG
;
A
#
# COMPACT_ATOMS: atom_id res chain seq x y z
N MET A 1 -75.00 -39.22 33.48
CA MET A 1 -75.62 -37.88 33.50
C MET A 1 -74.97 -37.04 34.58
N CYS A 2 -74.68 -35.78 34.24
CA CYS A 2 -74.34 -34.63 35.09
C CYS A 2 -72.90 -34.49 35.63
N HIS A 3 -72.24 -33.48 35.06
CA HIS A 3 -71.05 -32.72 35.48
C HIS A 3 -71.11 -32.35 36.99
N GLY A 4 -70.04 -32.17 37.76
CA GLY A 4 -68.72 -31.60 37.49
C GLY A 4 -68.48 -30.57 38.61
N ARG A 5 -67.58 -30.84 39.55
CA ARG A 5 -67.21 -29.92 40.65
C ARG A 5 -65.73 -29.54 40.54
N VAL A 6 -65.49 -28.24 40.55
CA VAL A 6 -64.18 -27.60 40.54
C VAL A 6 -63.66 -27.41 41.97
N TYR A 7 -62.34 -27.43 42.06
CA TYR A 7 -61.44 -27.55 43.20
C TYR A 7 -61.38 -26.34 44.15
N GLU A 8 -61.01 -26.64 45.40
CA GLU A 8 -60.48 -25.68 46.38
C GLU A 8 -59.04 -26.06 46.79
N VAL A 9 -58.33 -25.06 47.32
CA VAL A 9 -56.90 -24.81 47.36
C VAL A 9 -56.12 -25.65 48.39
N ALA A 10 -54.87 -26.02 48.05
CA ALA A 10 -53.85 -26.39 49.05
C ALA A 10 -52.46 -25.85 48.70
N ARG A 11 -51.89 -25.05 49.60
CA ARG A 11 -50.49 -24.59 49.63
C ARG A 11 -49.55 -25.74 49.96
N ARG A 12 -48.39 -25.87 49.28
CA ARG A 12 -47.16 -26.41 49.88
C ARG A 12 -45.86 -26.03 49.14
N ARG A 13 -44.95 -25.50 49.96
CA ARG A 13 -43.48 -25.31 49.95
C ARG A 13 -42.61 -25.64 48.71
N PHE A 14 -41.70 -24.69 48.49
CA PHE A 14 -40.44 -24.69 47.71
C PHE A 14 -39.57 -25.97 47.76
N ARG A 15 -39.05 -26.38 46.60
CA ARG A 15 -37.61 -26.65 46.36
C ARG A 15 -37.28 -26.76 44.85
N SER A 16 -36.22 -26.03 44.47
CA SER A 16 -35.36 -26.14 43.26
C SER A 16 -36.02 -26.31 41.89
N GLY A 17 -36.25 -25.20 41.20
CA GLY A 17 -36.53 -25.13 39.78
C GLY A 17 -35.49 -24.25 39.06
N THR A 18 -35.01 -24.76 37.94
CA THR A 18 -34.00 -24.22 37.02
C THR A 18 -34.29 -22.80 36.52
N THR A 19 -33.27 -21.93 36.54
CA THR A 19 -33.32 -20.58 35.93
C THR A 19 -33.32 -20.68 34.40
N PRO A 20 -34.29 -20.08 33.68
CA PRO A 20 -34.26 -20.04 32.22
C PRO A 20 -33.22 -19.02 31.74
N LYS A 21 -32.23 -19.48 30.97
CA LYS A 21 -31.30 -18.63 30.22
C LYS A 21 -32.07 -17.89 29.11
N TRP A 22 -32.38 -16.62 29.35
CA TRP A 22 -32.77 -15.71 28.27
C TRP A 22 -31.50 -15.31 27.51
N TRP A 23 -31.49 -15.62 26.21
CA TRP A 23 -30.39 -15.33 25.31
C TRP A 23 -30.27 -13.82 25.09
N SER A 24 -29.20 -13.23 25.58
CA SER A 24 -28.64 -12.00 25.06
C SER A 24 -28.12 -12.27 23.64
N ARG A 25 -28.99 -12.10 22.63
CA ARG A 25 -28.57 -12.02 21.23
C ARG A 25 -27.77 -10.73 21.04
N GLN A 26 -26.46 -10.80 21.23
CA GLN A 26 -25.56 -9.84 20.63
C GLN A 26 -25.61 -10.03 19.12
N VAL A 27 -26.10 -9.02 18.41
CA VAL A 27 -25.96 -8.91 16.97
C VAL A 27 -24.49 -8.63 16.72
N VAL A 28 -23.71 -9.68 16.50
CA VAL A 28 -22.35 -9.56 15.96
C VAL A 28 -22.53 -9.27 14.48
N LEU A 29 -22.34 -8.01 14.08
CA LEU A 29 -22.20 -7.61 12.69
C LEU A 29 -20.89 -8.23 12.20
N GLY A 30 -20.96 -9.35 11.49
CA GLY A 30 -19.80 -10.01 10.92
C GLY A 30 -19.17 -9.13 9.85
N VAL A 31 -17.96 -8.66 10.09
CA VAL A 31 -17.11 -8.05 9.06
C VAL A 31 -16.62 -9.19 8.16
N ALA A 32 -17.25 -9.36 7.00
CA ALA A 32 -16.73 -10.24 5.96
C ALA A 32 -15.53 -9.55 5.30
N ILE A 33 -14.32 -9.82 5.78
CA ILE A 33 -13.13 -9.67 4.95
C ILE A 33 -13.24 -10.79 3.92
N ALA A 34 -13.34 -10.42 2.64
CA ALA A 34 -13.20 -11.37 1.56
C ALA A 34 -11.73 -11.84 1.53
N ILE A 35 -11.39 -12.77 2.42
CA ILE A 35 -10.21 -13.60 2.24
C ILE A 35 -10.53 -14.44 1.01
N VAL A 36 -9.95 -14.08 -0.14
CA VAL A 36 -10.00 -14.94 -1.30
C VAL A 36 -9.11 -16.14 -0.98
N THR A 37 -9.66 -17.16 -0.34
CA THR A 37 -9.04 -18.49 -0.33
C THR A 37 -9.22 -19.08 -1.73
N VAL A 38 -8.35 -18.72 -2.67
CA VAL A 38 -8.27 -19.42 -3.95
C VAL A 38 -7.64 -20.78 -3.66
N GLY A 39 -8.47 -21.83 -3.61
CA GLY A 39 -7.97 -23.19 -3.81
C GLY A 39 -7.48 -23.30 -5.25
N LEU A 40 -6.17 -23.24 -5.46
CA LEU A 40 -5.56 -23.45 -6.77
C LEU A 40 -5.68 -24.94 -7.14
N PRO A 41 -6.35 -25.33 -8.24
CA PRO A 41 -6.04 -26.60 -8.88
C PRO A 41 -4.66 -26.45 -9.53
N ALA A 42 -3.72 -27.30 -9.12
CA ALA A 42 -2.40 -27.40 -9.74
C ALA A 42 -2.54 -27.78 -11.22
N SER A 43 -2.57 -26.78 -12.09
CA SER A 43 -2.51 -26.96 -13.55
C SER A 43 -1.10 -26.58 -13.98
N SER A 44 -0.31 -27.60 -14.30
CA SER A 44 1.04 -27.48 -14.83
C SER A 44 1.01 -26.78 -16.18
N THR A 45 1.36 -25.50 -16.19
CA THR A 45 1.81 -24.81 -17.41
C THR A 45 3.33 -24.93 -17.48
N ALA A 46 3.84 -25.10 -18.70
CA ALA A 46 5.25 -25.40 -18.98
C ALA A 46 6.18 -24.42 -18.25
N GLY A 47 7.09 -24.98 -17.45
CA GLY A 47 8.02 -24.21 -16.63
C GLY A 47 8.95 -23.36 -17.48
N GLU A 48 9.00 -22.07 -17.17
CA GLU A 48 10.17 -21.28 -17.51
C GLU A 48 11.37 -21.80 -16.71
N PRO A 49 12.58 -21.79 -17.28
CA PRO A 49 13.77 -22.19 -16.56
C PRO A 49 13.98 -21.23 -15.37
N GLU A 50 13.94 -21.80 -14.17
CA GLU A 50 14.15 -21.18 -12.85
C GLU A 50 15.50 -20.43 -12.70
N SER A 51 16.33 -20.41 -13.75
CA SER A 51 17.74 -20.02 -13.71
C SER A 51 18.10 -18.67 -14.37
N LEU A 52 17.13 -17.88 -14.88
CA LEU A 52 17.45 -16.62 -15.59
C LEU A 52 17.12 -15.34 -14.80
N LEU A 53 16.36 -15.41 -13.70
CA LEU A 53 15.76 -14.21 -13.11
C LEU A 53 16.07 -13.95 -11.64
N VAL A 54 16.64 -14.90 -10.88
CA VAL A 54 17.01 -14.61 -9.48
C VAL A 54 18.35 -13.88 -9.42
N ASN A 55 18.36 -12.58 -9.74
CA ASN A 55 19.47 -11.71 -9.35
C ASN A 55 19.21 -11.26 -7.92
N ARG A 56 19.92 -11.92 -6.99
CA ARG A 56 20.14 -11.30 -5.68
C ARG A 56 20.92 -10.03 -5.91
N VAL A 57 20.44 -8.95 -5.35
CA VAL A 57 21.12 -7.69 -5.44
C VAL A 57 22.39 -7.74 -4.59
N ALA A 58 23.49 -7.21 -5.12
CA ALA A 58 24.70 -7.04 -4.33
C ALA A 58 24.44 -6.13 -3.11
N GLU A 59 24.98 -6.52 -1.95
CA GLU A 59 24.87 -5.75 -0.72
C GLU A 59 25.51 -4.36 -0.84
N ALA A 60 25.01 -3.42 -0.05
CA ALA A 60 25.55 -2.06 -0.01
C ALA A 60 26.87 -1.98 0.77
N ASP A 61 27.84 -1.23 0.22
CA ASP A 61 29.08 -0.91 0.93
C ASP A 61 28.83 0.26 1.88
N CYS A 62 28.72 -0.03 3.18
CA CYS A 62 28.34 0.98 4.17
C CYS A 62 29.52 1.88 4.58
N GLY A 63 29.40 3.16 4.28
CA GLY A 63 30.38 4.17 4.65
C GLY A 63 30.31 4.58 6.13
N PRO A 64 31.22 5.46 6.58
CA PRO A 64 31.29 5.94 7.96
C PRO A 64 29.95 6.49 8.49
N GLY A 65 29.66 6.25 9.77
CA GLY A 65 28.40 6.67 10.41
C GLY A 65 27.19 5.77 10.12
N SER A 66 27.35 4.77 9.26
CA SER A 66 26.35 3.73 9.04
C SER A 66 26.20 2.81 10.25
N ARG A 67 25.04 2.18 10.34
CA ARG A 67 24.71 1.14 11.31
C ARG A 67 24.14 -0.07 10.57
N PRO A 68 25.00 -0.91 9.96
CA PRO A 68 24.55 -1.96 9.07
C PRO A 68 23.63 -2.98 9.74
N GLU A 69 22.89 -3.70 8.90
CA GLU A 69 22.17 -4.93 9.26
C GLU A 69 23.13 -5.96 9.88
N THR A 70 22.59 -6.79 10.78
CA THR A 70 23.36 -7.76 11.56
C THR A 70 23.24 -9.19 11.03
N GLY A 71 22.26 -9.44 10.16
CA GLY A 71 21.99 -10.72 9.51
C GLY A 71 22.11 -10.62 8.00
N VAL A 72 21.29 -11.39 7.30
CA VAL A 72 21.20 -11.37 5.84
C VAL A 72 20.69 -10.02 5.36
N GLN A 73 21.13 -9.54 4.19
CA GLN A 73 20.59 -8.34 3.54
C GLN A 73 19.05 -8.33 3.55
N GLY A 74 18.45 -7.30 4.16
CA GLY A 74 16.99 -7.16 4.31
C GLY A 74 16.44 -7.61 5.66
N GLN A 75 17.21 -8.31 6.47
CA GLN A 75 16.70 -9.00 7.66
C GLN A 75 16.72 -8.13 8.92
N VAL A 76 15.68 -8.29 9.76
CA VAL A 76 15.71 -7.93 11.19
C VAL A 76 15.68 -9.23 11.99
N PRO A 77 16.85 -9.79 12.37
CA PRO A 77 16.92 -11.14 12.90
C PRO A 77 16.19 -11.29 14.23
N LYS A 78 15.64 -12.49 14.50
CA LYS A 78 15.01 -12.81 15.79
C LYS A 78 15.89 -12.49 16.99
N VAL A 79 17.20 -12.75 16.92
CA VAL A 79 18.14 -12.41 18.01
C VAL A 79 18.16 -10.91 18.32
N ASP A 80 18.01 -10.06 17.31
CA ASP A 80 17.93 -8.62 17.49
C ASP A 80 16.58 -8.17 18.03
N ARG A 81 15.50 -8.86 17.64
CA ARG A 81 14.15 -8.63 18.17
C ARG A 81 14.05 -9.02 19.64
N ASP A 82 14.62 -10.15 20.02
CA ASP A 82 14.61 -10.68 21.39
C ASP A 82 15.52 -9.87 22.32
N SER A 83 16.69 -9.43 21.84
CA SER A 83 17.62 -8.61 22.62
C SER A 83 17.24 -7.13 22.70
N GLY A 84 16.36 -6.65 21.81
CA GLY A 84 16.00 -5.24 21.68
C GLY A 84 16.97 -4.42 20.82
N ARG A 85 17.94 -5.04 20.14
CA ARG A 85 18.86 -4.36 19.21
C ARG A 85 18.12 -3.69 18.04
N ASN A 86 17.03 -4.29 17.58
CA ASN A 86 16.11 -3.76 16.57
C ASN A 86 15.52 -2.38 16.91
N LYS A 87 15.37 -2.06 18.21
CA LYS A 87 14.87 -0.75 18.69
C LYS A 87 15.83 0.41 18.40
N LEU A 88 17.00 0.13 17.87
CA LEU A 88 18.00 1.13 17.54
C LEU A 88 18.12 1.40 16.03
N GLY A 89 17.36 0.67 15.20
CA GLY A 89 17.35 0.79 13.75
C GLY A 89 18.60 0.24 13.06
N TYR A 90 18.57 0.30 11.72
CA TYR A 90 19.67 -0.10 10.83
C TYR A 90 19.72 0.88 9.66
N TRP A 91 20.90 1.29 9.24
CA TRP A 91 21.03 2.14 8.06
C TRP A 91 22.42 2.04 7.44
N CYS A 92 22.45 2.25 6.14
CA CYS A 92 23.65 2.22 5.33
C CYS A 92 23.53 3.33 4.29
N ASN A 93 24.44 4.31 4.33
CA ASN A 93 24.47 5.44 3.40
C ASN A 93 23.16 6.26 3.27
N LEU A 94 22.19 6.07 4.16
CA LEU A 94 20.91 6.79 4.20
C LEU A 94 20.59 7.14 5.65
N VAL A 95 20.58 8.43 5.98
CA VAL A 95 20.42 8.90 7.36
C VAL A 95 19.12 9.68 7.53
N ARG A 96 18.53 9.63 8.72
CA ARG A 96 17.33 10.41 9.04
C ARG A 96 17.69 11.87 9.31
N LEU A 97 17.11 12.79 8.53
CA LEU A 97 17.16 14.23 8.78
C LEU A 97 16.14 14.66 9.83
N GLY A 98 14.91 14.17 9.67
CA GLY A 98 13.76 14.53 10.48
C GLY A 98 12.61 13.58 10.23
N GLY A 99 11.49 13.82 10.89
CA GLY A 99 10.30 13.00 10.71
C GLY A 99 9.18 13.39 11.66
N TYR A 100 7.97 13.01 11.28
CA TYR A 100 6.75 13.23 12.04
C TYR A 100 6.05 11.89 12.25
N GLN A 101 6.14 11.35 13.46
CA GLN A 101 5.53 10.06 13.81
C GLN A 101 4.01 10.16 13.94
N GLY A 102 3.52 11.25 14.55
CA GLY A 102 2.11 11.39 14.90
C GLY A 102 1.61 10.20 15.73
N GLU A 103 0.51 9.61 15.29
CA GLU A 103 -0.05 8.38 15.87
C GLU A 103 0.23 7.15 14.98
N GLY A 104 1.20 7.23 14.06
CA GLY A 104 1.44 6.26 12.99
C GLY A 104 0.66 6.59 11.71
N ALA A 105 0.83 5.75 10.71
CA ALA A 105 0.34 5.94 9.35
C ALA A 105 -0.21 4.65 8.71
N ALA A 106 -0.85 4.81 7.56
CA ALA A 106 -1.34 3.74 6.71
C ALA A 106 -0.45 3.57 5.45
N TRP A 107 -1.03 2.99 4.40
CA TRP A 107 -0.35 2.35 3.26
C TRP A 107 0.51 3.26 2.41
N VAL A 108 -0.06 4.35 1.90
CA VAL A 108 0.62 5.29 0.99
C VAL A 108 0.50 6.71 1.49
N ASN A 109 1.51 7.52 1.15
CA ASN A 109 1.63 8.87 1.66
C ASN A 109 2.24 9.79 0.58
N PRO A 110 1.47 10.17 -0.46
CA PRO A 110 1.99 11.00 -1.53
C PRO A 110 2.41 12.37 -1.00
N SER A 111 3.23 13.07 -1.77
CA SER A 111 3.72 14.40 -1.40
C SER A 111 3.53 15.37 -2.56
N TYR A 112 3.46 16.66 -2.26
CA TYR A 112 3.38 17.74 -3.23
C TYR A 112 4.13 18.94 -2.68
N ASP A 113 5.00 19.53 -3.50
CA ASP A 113 5.86 20.65 -3.10
C ASP A 113 6.58 20.34 -1.77
N THR A 114 6.32 21.11 -0.71
CA THR A 114 6.87 20.94 0.64
C THR A 114 5.95 20.21 1.61
N CYS A 115 4.96 19.45 1.14
CA CYS A 115 3.98 18.77 1.99
C CYS A 115 3.90 17.27 1.70
N ALA A 116 3.58 16.49 2.72
CA ALA A 116 3.24 15.08 2.62
C ALA A 116 1.83 14.82 3.17
N TYR A 117 1.09 13.92 2.53
CA TYR A 117 -0.30 13.57 2.89
C TYR A 117 -0.33 12.17 3.46
N MET A 118 -0.42 12.08 4.79
CA MET A 118 -0.22 10.85 5.53
C MET A 118 -1.54 10.22 5.97
N ALA A 119 -2.01 9.18 5.27
CA ALA A 119 -3.24 8.47 5.64
C ALA A 119 -3.08 7.76 7.00
N THR A 120 -4.18 7.51 7.72
CA THR A 120 -4.15 6.82 9.02
C THR A 120 -5.16 5.68 9.11
N ALA A 121 -4.83 4.66 9.90
CA ALA A 121 -5.60 3.44 10.09
C ALA A 121 -7.08 3.67 10.43
N PHE A 122 -7.99 3.01 9.72
CA PHE A 122 -9.43 3.12 10.01
C PHE A 122 -9.79 2.50 11.37
N LEU A 123 -9.22 1.34 11.71
CA LEU A 123 -9.51 0.60 12.93
C LEU A 123 -9.19 1.38 14.21
N GLY A 124 -8.35 2.42 14.13
CA GLY A 124 -8.03 3.28 15.25
C GLY A 124 -8.90 4.51 15.44
N THR A 125 -9.89 4.74 14.59
CA THR A 125 -10.74 5.95 14.59
C THR A 125 -11.31 6.30 15.97
N LEU A 126 -11.74 5.33 16.79
CA LEU A 126 -12.29 5.62 18.12
C LEU A 126 -11.23 6.11 19.14
N GLY A 127 -9.94 5.90 18.88
CA GLY A 127 -8.84 6.25 19.79
C GLY A 127 -7.87 7.31 19.27
N LYS A 128 -7.89 7.61 17.97
CA LYS A 128 -7.02 8.63 17.35
C LYS A 128 -7.41 10.04 17.81
N ARG A 129 -6.40 10.87 18.06
CA ARG A 129 -6.57 12.32 18.27
C ARG A 129 -6.65 13.05 16.93
N SER A 130 -5.81 12.67 15.98
CA SER A 130 -5.78 13.23 14.63
C SER A 130 -6.46 12.28 13.65
N GLN A 131 -7.71 12.60 13.31
CA GLN A 131 -8.55 11.79 12.44
C GLN A 131 -8.21 11.98 10.96
N GLY A 132 -8.53 10.96 10.16
CA GLY A 132 -8.39 10.97 8.70
C GLY A 132 -6.94 11.10 8.22
N THR A 133 -6.76 11.74 7.06
CA THR A 133 -5.45 11.93 6.44
C THR A 133 -4.76 13.17 7.00
N GLN A 134 -3.55 13.00 7.54
CA GLN A 134 -2.78 14.07 8.16
C GLN A 134 -1.93 14.80 7.13
N VAL A 135 -2.01 16.13 7.08
CA VAL A 135 -1.15 16.95 6.22
C VAL A 135 0.08 17.34 7.02
N VAL A 136 1.26 16.89 6.57
CA VAL A 136 2.54 17.18 7.19
C VAL A 136 3.24 18.25 6.37
N ASP A 137 3.55 19.38 7.00
CA ASP A 137 4.40 20.44 6.45
C ASP A 137 5.87 20.03 6.63
N VAL A 138 6.58 19.94 5.51
CA VAL A 138 7.97 19.50 5.35
C VAL A 138 8.83 20.64 4.76
N SER A 139 8.40 21.90 4.90
CA SER A 139 9.20 23.06 4.50
C SER A 139 10.58 23.12 5.18
N ASP A 140 10.69 22.58 6.39
CA ASP A 140 11.97 22.18 7.00
C ASP A 140 12.01 20.65 7.18
N PRO A 141 12.76 19.91 6.34
CA PRO A 141 12.84 18.45 6.43
C PRO A 141 13.47 17.95 7.74
N ARG A 142 14.17 18.81 8.50
CA ARG A 142 14.68 18.45 9.83
C ARG A 142 13.61 18.52 10.92
N ASN A 143 12.54 19.28 10.69
CA ASN A 143 11.45 19.46 11.63
C ASN A 143 10.06 19.39 10.96
N PRO A 144 9.68 18.25 10.34
CA PRO A 144 8.34 18.10 9.78
C PRO A 144 7.26 18.20 10.86
N ARG A 145 6.15 18.86 10.55
CA ARG A 145 5.09 19.14 11.53
C ARG A 145 3.70 18.90 10.96
N LEU A 146 2.76 18.51 11.82
CA LEU A 146 1.34 18.47 11.46
C LEU A 146 0.85 19.88 11.14
N SER A 147 0.27 20.06 9.95
CA SER A 147 -0.43 21.27 9.55
C SER A 147 -1.92 21.19 9.83
N THR A 148 -2.59 20.17 9.28
CA THR A 148 -4.05 19.98 9.41
C THR A 148 -4.42 18.51 9.18
N ASN A 149 -5.70 18.19 9.37
CA ASN A 149 -6.29 16.87 9.11
C ASN A 149 -7.39 16.98 8.05
N LEU A 150 -7.39 16.08 7.07
CA LEU A 150 -8.43 15.94 6.06
C LEU A 150 -9.44 14.88 6.52
N THR A 151 -10.68 15.29 6.70
CA THR A 151 -11.75 14.47 7.30
C THR A 151 -13.01 14.40 6.44
N SER A 152 -12.91 14.72 5.15
CA SER A 152 -13.94 14.33 4.19
C SER A 152 -14.11 12.81 4.16
N PRO A 153 -15.26 12.29 3.71
CA PRO A 153 -15.60 10.87 3.86
C PRO A 153 -14.49 9.88 3.48
N ALA A 154 -13.90 9.95 2.29
CA ALA A 154 -12.83 9.05 1.87
C ALA A 154 -11.53 9.25 2.67
N MET A 155 -11.20 10.49 3.01
CA MET A 155 -10.02 10.79 3.82
C MET A 155 -10.17 10.34 5.28
N PHE A 156 -11.39 10.36 5.80
CA PHE A 156 -11.74 9.95 7.17
C PHE A 156 -11.75 8.43 7.32
N THR A 157 -12.38 7.70 6.38
CA THR A 157 -12.45 6.24 6.39
C THR A 157 -11.12 5.55 6.08
N SER A 158 -10.11 6.32 5.68
CA SER A 158 -8.84 5.90 5.08
C SER A 158 -8.96 5.72 3.58
N PRO A 159 -8.16 6.46 2.77
CA PRO A 159 -8.11 6.26 1.33
C PRO A 159 -7.28 5.03 0.91
N TRP A 160 -6.76 4.27 1.88
CA TRP A 160 -5.88 3.12 1.67
C TRP A 160 -4.71 3.45 0.72
N GLU A 161 -4.52 2.72 -0.37
CA GLU A 161 -3.45 2.94 -1.35
C GLU A 161 -3.85 3.90 -2.48
N SER A 162 -5.13 4.25 -2.53
CA SER A 162 -5.66 5.14 -3.55
C SER A 162 -5.28 6.60 -3.37
N LEU A 163 -4.73 7.02 -2.23
CA LEU A 163 -4.34 8.41 -2.03
C LEU A 163 -3.20 8.80 -2.98
N LYS A 164 -3.48 9.61 -4.00
CA LYS A 164 -2.51 10.04 -5.03
C LYS A 164 -2.56 11.54 -5.29
N VAL A 165 -1.41 12.09 -5.68
CA VAL A 165 -1.25 13.48 -6.10
C VAL A 165 -1.08 13.54 -7.62
N ASN A 166 -1.78 14.47 -8.27
CA ASN A 166 -1.41 14.94 -9.60
C ASN A 166 -0.64 16.25 -9.49
N GLU A 167 0.68 16.22 -9.70
CA GLU A 167 1.52 17.40 -9.51
C GLU A 167 1.21 18.51 -10.51
N LYS A 168 0.91 18.16 -11.77
CA LYS A 168 0.63 19.11 -12.85
C LYS A 168 -0.58 19.99 -12.55
N ARG A 169 -1.64 19.40 -11.99
CA ARG A 169 -2.88 20.12 -11.63
C ARG A 169 -2.92 20.59 -10.19
N GLY A 170 -1.97 20.20 -9.35
CA GLY A 170 -2.00 20.45 -7.91
C GLY A 170 -3.26 19.90 -7.27
N LEU A 171 -3.56 18.63 -7.55
CA LEU A 171 -4.72 17.92 -7.01
C LEU A 171 -4.29 16.74 -6.14
N LEU A 172 -4.96 16.56 -5.01
CA LEU A 172 -4.90 15.36 -4.17
C LEU A 172 -6.25 14.67 -4.24
N ALA A 173 -6.28 13.38 -4.53
CA ALA A 173 -7.53 12.62 -4.47
C ALA A 173 -7.33 11.22 -3.92
N GLY A 174 -8.43 10.63 -3.50
CA GLY A 174 -8.51 9.27 -3.04
C GLY A 174 -9.95 8.78 -3.06
N VAL A 175 -10.12 7.48 -3.24
CA VAL A 175 -11.38 6.81 -2.95
C VAL A 175 -11.31 6.22 -1.56
N SER A 176 -12.45 6.07 -0.89
CA SER A 176 -12.49 5.31 0.36
C SER A 176 -11.92 3.91 0.11
N GLY A 177 -11.10 3.40 1.02
CA GLY A 177 -10.49 2.08 0.96
C GLY A 177 -10.46 1.43 2.34
N GLY A 178 -10.41 0.11 2.42
CA GLY A 178 -10.40 -0.62 3.70
C GLY A 178 -11.78 -1.12 4.20
N GLY A 179 -11.72 -2.03 5.16
CA GLY A 179 -12.82 -2.94 5.53
C GLY A 179 -14.18 -2.31 5.87
N ALA A 180 -15.23 -2.96 5.37
CA ALA A 180 -16.68 -2.76 5.59
C ALA A 180 -17.34 -1.46 5.09
N LEU A 181 -16.61 -0.34 4.94
CA LEU A 181 -17.17 0.94 4.45
C LEU A 181 -16.36 1.55 3.28
N GLY A 182 -15.37 0.81 2.74
CA GLY A 182 -14.43 1.26 1.71
C GLY A 182 -15.07 1.59 0.35
N ALA A 183 -16.12 0.90 -0.06
CA ALA A 183 -16.88 1.36 -1.22
C ALA A 183 -17.66 2.62 -0.82
N LEU A 184 -17.80 3.59 -1.74
CA LEU A 184 -18.81 4.66 -1.75
C LEU A 184 -18.30 6.11 -1.76
N PHE A 185 -17.02 6.46 -1.61
CA PHE A 185 -16.63 7.88 -1.60
C PHE A 185 -15.41 8.16 -2.48
N PHE A 186 -15.42 9.34 -3.11
CA PHE A 186 -14.30 9.91 -3.85
C PHE A 186 -14.16 11.37 -3.39
N ASP A 187 -12.98 11.73 -2.93
CA ASP A 187 -12.68 13.09 -2.50
C ASP A 187 -11.55 13.66 -3.35
N VAL A 188 -11.70 14.90 -3.81
CA VAL A 188 -10.65 15.63 -4.54
C VAL A 188 -10.43 17.00 -3.94
N TYR A 189 -9.16 17.32 -3.69
CA TYR A 189 -8.68 18.53 -3.05
C TYR A 189 -7.78 19.32 -4.00
N ASP A 190 -7.89 20.65 -3.94
CA ASP A 190 -6.90 21.58 -4.47
C ASP A 190 -5.79 21.77 -3.43
N ILE A 191 -4.56 21.53 -3.86
CA ILE A 191 -3.33 21.69 -3.08
C ILE A 191 -2.35 22.66 -3.74
N SER A 192 -2.75 23.29 -4.85
CA SER A 192 -1.88 24.13 -5.70
C SER A 192 -1.51 25.47 -5.06
N GLN A 193 -2.41 26.02 -4.24
CA GLN A 193 -2.22 27.36 -3.64
C GLN A 193 -1.46 27.31 -2.32
N ASP A 194 -1.78 26.32 -1.47
CA ASP A 194 -1.16 26.07 -0.19
C ASP A 194 -1.25 24.57 0.10
N CYS A 195 -0.15 23.85 -0.13
CA CYS A 195 -0.12 22.40 0.05
C CYS A 195 -0.41 21.98 1.50
N ALA A 196 -0.16 22.88 2.47
CA ALA A 196 -0.34 22.65 3.89
C ALA A 196 -1.79 22.92 4.33
N ARG A 197 -2.61 23.53 3.47
CA ARG A 197 -4.05 23.77 3.69
C ARG A 197 -4.89 23.33 2.48
N PRO A 198 -4.96 22.01 2.19
CA PRO A 198 -5.77 21.49 1.08
C PRO A 198 -7.23 21.92 1.17
N ARG A 199 -7.83 22.27 0.03
CA ARG A 199 -9.23 22.69 -0.07
C ARG A 199 -10.04 21.66 -0.84
N ILE A 200 -11.03 21.03 -0.18
CA ILE A 200 -11.96 20.11 -0.84
C ILE A 200 -12.70 20.82 -1.99
N LEU A 201 -12.80 20.15 -3.14
CA LEU A 201 -13.40 20.71 -4.35
C LEU A 201 -14.80 20.15 -4.61
N ASN A 202 -15.03 18.87 -4.33
CA ASN A 202 -16.30 18.18 -4.58
C ASN A 202 -17.18 18.02 -3.32
N GLY A 203 -16.93 18.84 -2.29
CA GLY A 203 -17.75 18.91 -1.09
C GLY A 203 -19.13 19.50 -1.36
N ALA A 204 -20.18 18.87 -0.84
CA ALA A 204 -21.55 19.30 -1.02
C ALA A 204 -21.82 20.62 -0.29
N ASN A 205 -22.35 21.62 -1.01
CA ASN A 205 -22.75 22.93 -0.48
C ASN A 205 -21.67 23.63 0.37
N GLY A 206 -20.38 23.48 -0.01
CA GLY A 206 -19.26 24.08 0.72
C GLY A 206 -18.91 23.40 2.05
N THR A 207 -19.44 22.21 2.30
CA THR A 207 -19.06 21.36 3.44
C THR A 207 -17.96 20.36 3.05
N ASN A 208 -17.40 19.64 4.02
CA ASN A 208 -16.46 18.55 3.77
C ASN A 208 -17.16 17.23 3.38
N LEU A 209 -18.50 17.19 3.31
CA LEU A 209 -19.24 15.97 3.00
C LEU A 209 -19.32 15.80 1.48
N THR A 210 -18.77 14.72 0.96
CA THR A 210 -18.89 14.34 -0.45
C THR A 210 -20.08 13.40 -0.65
N MET A 211 -20.66 13.46 -1.85
CA MET A 211 -21.75 12.54 -2.21
C MET A 211 -21.21 11.13 -2.43
N PRO A 212 -21.98 10.09 -2.11
CA PRO A 212 -21.56 8.73 -2.41
C PRO A 212 -21.26 8.54 -3.91
N ALA A 213 -20.07 8.05 -4.23
CA ALA A 213 -19.64 7.61 -5.55
C ALA A 213 -19.77 6.08 -5.61
N ASN A 214 -20.44 5.53 -6.63
CA ASN A 214 -20.60 4.07 -6.77
C ASN A 214 -19.29 3.40 -7.25
N VAL A 215 -18.24 3.51 -6.44
CA VAL A 215 -16.87 3.08 -6.73
C VAL A 215 -16.46 2.05 -5.68
N LEU A 216 -15.92 0.93 -6.15
CA LEU A 216 -15.18 -0.02 -5.32
C LEU A 216 -13.72 0.41 -5.34
N GLY A 217 -13.24 0.96 -4.22
CA GLY A 217 -11.91 1.52 -4.09
C GLY A 217 -10.98 0.63 -3.26
N HIS A 218 -9.78 0.43 -3.79
CA HIS A 218 -8.64 -0.18 -3.09
C HIS A 218 -7.37 0.60 -3.45
N GLU A 219 -7.08 0.66 -4.75
CA GLU A 219 -5.95 1.35 -5.36
C GLU A 219 -6.44 2.48 -6.28
N GLY A 220 -5.54 3.39 -6.64
CA GLY A 220 -5.88 4.51 -7.53
C GLY A 220 -4.67 5.12 -8.23
N GLU A 221 -4.90 5.83 -9.34
CA GLU A 221 -3.86 6.59 -10.05
C GLU A 221 -4.50 7.65 -10.97
N TRP A 222 -3.73 8.71 -11.26
CA TRP A 222 -4.14 9.77 -12.17
C TRP A 222 -3.73 9.48 -13.61
N ALA A 223 -4.59 9.86 -14.58
CA ALA A 223 -4.11 10.15 -15.91
C ALA A 223 -3.03 11.26 -15.84
N PRO A 224 -1.98 11.23 -16.69
CA PRO A 224 -0.90 12.23 -16.63
C PRO A 224 -1.35 13.68 -16.80
N ASP A 225 -2.46 13.92 -17.52
CA ASP A 225 -3.03 15.25 -17.70
C ASP A 225 -3.82 15.77 -16.49
N GLY A 226 -4.12 14.89 -15.52
CA GLY A 226 -4.91 15.19 -14.33
C GLY A 226 -6.41 15.37 -14.57
N ASN A 227 -6.93 14.98 -15.74
CA ASN A 227 -8.36 15.09 -16.05
C ASN A 227 -9.14 13.83 -15.71
N THR A 228 -8.46 12.69 -15.51
CA THR A 228 -9.09 11.43 -15.09
C THR A 228 -8.41 10.91 -13.84
N TYR A 229 -9.20 10.51 -12.85
CA TYR A 229 -8.75 9.70 -11.73
C TYR A 229 -9.30 8.29 -11.88
N TYR A 230 -8.46 7.29 -11.77
CA TYR A 230 -8.85 5.89 -11.88
C TYR A 230 -8.80 5.21 -10.51
N ALA A 231 -9.68 4.23 -10.32
CA ALA A 231 -9.72 3.39 -9.13
C ALA A 231 -9.89 1.92 -9.51
N SER A 232 -9.16 1.04 -8.84
CA SER A 232 -9.34 -0.41 -8.91
C SER A 232 -9.81 -0.94 -7.55
N GLY A 233 -10.60 -2.01 -7.57
CA GLY A 233 -11.25 -2.55 -6.38
C GLY A 233 -10.82 -3.96 -5.97
N VAL A 234 -9.76 -4.51 -6.59
CA VAL A 234 -9.24 -5.88 -6.42
C VAL A 234 -10.23 -6.95 -6.87
N VAL A 235 -11.32 -7.11 -6.13
CA VAL A 235 -12.30 -8.18 -6.31
C VAL A 235 -12.98 -8.08 -7.68
N GLY A 236 -12.98 -9.20 -8.41
CA GLY A 236 -13.60 -9.33 -9.72
C GLY A 236 -12.89 -8.55 -10.83
N GLY A 237 -11.75 -7.90 -10.54
CA GLY A 237 -11.10 -6.99 -11.47
C GLY A 237 -11.86 -5.68 -11.65
N SER A 238 -12.66 -5.23 -10.68
CA SER A 238 -13.42 -3.98 -10.80
C SER A 238 -12.51 -2.78 -11.05
N PHE A 239 -12.90 -1.93 -12.01
CA PHE A 239 -12.13 -0.77 -12.45
C PHE A 239 -13.06 0.38 -12.84
N THR A 240 -12.75 1.59 -12.37
CA THR A 240 -13.56 2.79 -12.60
C THR A 240 -12.70 3.95 -13.05
N ALA A 241 -13.18 4.72 -14.03
CA ALA A 241 -12.59 6.00 -14.43
C ALA A 241 -13.53 7.16 -14.06
N ILE A 242 -12.99 8.14 -13.36
CA ILE A 242 -13.69 9.32 -12.85
C ILE A 242 -13.15 10.55 -13.56
N ASP A 243 -13.99 11.19 -14.38
CA ASP A 243 -13.67 12.47 -14.99
C ASP A 243 -13.67 13.57 -13.93
N VAL A 244 -12.57 14.30 -13.90
CA VAL A 244 -12.23 15.38 -12.98
C VAL A 244 -11.68 16.59 -13.75
N SER A 245 -12.00 16.70 -15.04
CA SER A 245 -11.76 17.90 -15.85
C SER A 245 -12.28 19.14 -15.11
N ASP A 246 -13.52 19.06 -14.61
CA ASP A 246 -14.05 19.92 -13.53
C ASP A 246 -14.05 19.14 -12.21
N PRO A 247 -13.03 19.33 -11.35
CA PRO A 247 -12.91 18.59 -10.09
C PRO A 247 -13.98 18.97 -9.06
N THR A 248 -14.77 20.03 -9.29
CA THR A 248 -15.91 20.37 -8.41
C THR A 248 -17.14 19.51 -8.71
N LYS A 249 -17.17 18.84 -9.87
CA LYS A 249 -18.28 18.00 -10.33
C LYS A 249 -17.76 16.70 -10.97
N PRO A 250 -17.10 15.84 -10.19
CA PRO A 250 -16.57 14.58 -10.70
C PRO A 250 -17.68 13.69 -11.27
N ARG A 251 -17.37 12.98 -12.37
CA ARG A 251 -18.32 12.08 -13.04
C ARG A 251 -17.68 10.74 -13.37
N MET A 252 -18.33 9.65 -13.02
CA MET A 252 -17.92 8.33 -13.51
C MET A 252 -18.19 8.26 -15.02
N ILE A 253 -17.14 8.06 -15.81
CA ILE A 253 -17.20 7.97 -17.28
C ILE A 253 -16.97 6.54 -17.79
N PHE A 254 -16.45 5.67 -16.93
CA PHE A 254 -16.31 4.24 -17.20
C PHE A 254 -16.40 3.44 -15.90
N THR A 255 -17.11 2.32 -15.93
CA THR A 255 -17.08 1.30 -14.88
C THR A 255 -17.11 -0.05 -15.59
N GLY A 256 -16.12 -0.90 -15.31
CA GLY A 256 -15.96 -2.18 -15.98
C GLY A 256 -14.96 -3.06 -15.25
N LEU A 257 -14.38 -3.99 -15.98
CA LEU A 257 -13.42 -4.96 -15.47
C LEU A 257 -12.08 -4.83 -16.19
N ALA A 258 -10.97 -4.90 -15.44
CA ALA A 258 -9.60 -4.97 -15.93
C ALA A 258 -8.77 -5.82 -14.94
N GLY A 259 -7.83 -6.63 -15.42
CA GLY A 259 -6.99 -7.47 -14.55
C GLY A 259 -7.76 -8.59 -13.84
N ILE A 260 -8.58 -9.36 -14.56
CA ILE A 260 -9.41 -10.45 -14.02
C ILE A 260 -8.53 -11.67 -13.65
N PRO A 261 -8.86 -12.46 -12.61
CA PRO A 261 -10.02 -12.36 -11.71
C PRO A 261 -9.87 -11.35 -10.57
N ALA A 262 -8.65 -10.88 -10.32
CA ALA A 262 -8.39 -9.89 -9.30
C ALA A 262 -7.24 -8.97 -9.71
N ASN A 263 -7.51 -7.67 -9.72
CA ASN A 263 -6.54 -6.64 -10.05
C ASN A 263 -5.91 -6.08 -8.77
N HIS A 264 -4.97 -5.15 -8.92
CA HIS A 264 -4.44 -4.39 -7.78
C HIS A 264 -4.15 -2.94 -8.22
N GLY A 265 -2.94 -2.43 -8.05
CA GLY A 265 -2.53 -1.14 -8.56
C GLY A 265 -2.27 -1.14 -10.07
N PHE A 266 -1.84 0.01 -10.56
CA PHE A 266 -1.60 0.22 -11.98
C PHE A 266 -0.85 1.53 -12.19
N SER A 267 -0.41 1.75 -13.43
CA SER A 267 0.07 3.05 -13.91
C SER A 267 -0.46 3.30 -15.32
N LEU A 268 -0.27 4.51 -15.83
CA LEU A 268 -0.63 4.89 -17.19
C LEU A 268 0.60 5.31 -18.00
N SER A 269 0.54 5.12 -19.32
CA SER A 269 1.51 5.73 -20.24
C SER A 269 1.48 7.25 -20.16
N ALA A 270 2.56 7.91 -20.57
CA ALA A 270 2.70 9.37 -20.51
C ALA A 270 1.61 10.15 -21.29
N ASP A 271 1.03 9.53 -22.31
CA ASP A 271 -0.09 10.09 -23.09
C ASP A 271 -1.48 9.71 -22.53
N GLY A 272 -1.54 8.86 -21.50
CA GLY A 272 -2.77 8.39 -20.87
C GLY A 272 -3.53 7.31 -21.66
N ASN A 273 -3.01 6.82 -22.79
CA ASN A 273 -3.71 5.89 -23.68
C ASN A 273 -3.48 4.41 -23.36
N ARG A 274 -2.51 4.08 -22.50
CA ARG A 274 -2.24 2.72 -22.03
C ARG A 274 -2.41 2.66 -20.52
N LEU A 275 -3.04 1.59 -20.08
CA LEU A 275 -3.16 1.22 -18.67
C LEU A 275 -2.32 -0.05 -18.45
N TYR A 276 -1.36 0.04 -17.53
CA TYR A 276 -0.51 -1.07 -17.11
C TYR A 276 -1.05 -1.63 -15.79
N MET A 277 -2.05 -2.51 -15.90
CA MET A 277 -2.80 -3.05 -14.77
C MET A 277 -2.08 -4.23 -14.15
N THR A 278 -1.89 -4.22 -12.83
CA THR A 278 -1.33 -5.36 -12.14
C THR A 278 -2.41 -6.36 -11.72
N ARG A 279 -2.02 -7.63 -11.60
CA ARG A 279 -2.89 -8.73 -11.16
C ARG A 279 -2.47 -9.30 -9.82
N ALA A 280 -3.49 -9.70 -9.07
CA ALA A 280 -3.37 -10.41 -7.80
C ALA A 280 -2.98 -11.89 -8.00
N ALA A 281 -3.76 -12.60 -8.82
CA ALA A 281 -3.67 -14.04 -8.98
C ALA A 281 -4.12 -14.48 -10.40
N PRO A 282 -3.25 -15.08 -11.22
CA PRO A 282 -1.81 -15.17 -11.01
C PRO A 282 -1.17 -13.76 -11.02
N PRO A 283 -0.05 -13.55 -10.31
CA PRO A 283 0.66 -12.27 -10.35
C PRO A 283 1.16 -11.99 -11.75
N GLY A 284 1.20 -10.71 -12.12
CA GLY A 284 1.42 -10.32 -13.51
C GLY A 284 0.98 -8.91 -13.83
N VAL A 285 1.18 -8.54 -15.11
CA VAL A 285 0.76 -7.26 -15.67
C VAL A 285 -0.04 -7.50 -16.94
N ASP A 286 -1.19 -6.84 -17.05
CA ASP A 286 -1.98 -6.73 -18.26
C ASP A 286 -1.88 -5.31 -18.83
N ILE A 287 -1.69 -5.21 -20.14
CA ILE A 287 -1.63 -3.93 -20.86
C ILE A 287 -2.98 -3.72 -21.54
N PHE A 288 -3.67 -2.62 -21.25
CA PHE A 288 -4.93 -2.25 -21.88
C PHE A 288 -4.81 -0.97 -22.69
N ASP A 289 -5.50 -0.90 -23.83
CA ASP A 289 -5.83 0.35 -24.50
C ASP A 289 -7.00 1.03 -23.77
N VAL A 290 -6.78 2.25 -23.29
CA VAL A 290 -7.78 3.07 -22.60
C VAL A 290 -8.00 4.42 -23.31
N SER A 291 -7.56 4.55 -24.56
CA SER A 291 -7.65 5.78 -25.36
C SER A 291 -9.07 6.31 -25.48
N ALA A 292 -10.08 5.44 -25.60
CA ALA A 292 -11.48 5.86 -25.66
C ALA A 292 -11.92 6.61 -24.39
N ILE A 293 -11.41 6.21 -23.21
CA ILE A 293 -11.64 6.94 -21.95
C ILE A 293 -10.88 8.27 -21.98
N GLN A 294 -9.60 8.24 -22.35
CA GLN A 294 -8.73 9.41 -22.39
C GLN A 294 -9.28 10.49 -23.34
N ASN A 295 -9.84 10.09 -24.48
CA ASN A 295 -10.46 10.95 -25.49
C ASN A 295 -11.91 11.35 -25.17
N ARG A 296 -12.48 10.89 -24.05
CA ARG A 296 -13.88 11.15 -23.65
C ARG A 296 -14.90 10.70 -24.70
N GLU A 297 -14.65 9.57 -25.34
CA GLU A 297 -15.58 9.02 -26.33
C GLU A 297 -16.92 8.61 -25.67
N PRO A 298 -18.05 8.72 -26.40
CA PRO A 298 -19.31 8.19 -25.92
C PRO A 298 -19.23 6.67 -25.72
N ALA A 299 -19.64 6.18 -24.55
CA ALA A 299 -19.62 4.75 -24.19
C ALA A 299 -18.22 4.10 -24.40
N PRO A 300 -17.18 4.57 -23.68
CA PRO A 300 -15.82 4.12 -23.91
C PRO A 300 -15.68 2.64 -23.54
N ALA A 301 -14.86 1.91 -24.30
CA ALA A 301 -14.46 0.55 -24.03
C ALA A 301 -12.94 0.48 -23.83
N ILE A 302 -12.49 -0.55 -23.12
CA ILE A 302 -11.06 -0.85 -22.95
C ILE A 302 -10.75 -2.21 -23.58
N ASN A 303 -9.58 -2.34 -24.19
CA ASN A 303 -9.17 -3.57 -24.87
C ASN A 303 -7.83 -4.06 -24.34
N GLN A 304 -7.73 -5.33 -23.98
CA GLN A 304 -6.45 -5.91 -23.58
C GLN A 304 -5.55 -6.08 -24.82
N ILE A 305 -4.31 -5.60 -24.72
CA ILE A 305 -3.29 -5.64 -25.78
C ILE A 305 -2.35 -6.82 -25.56
N GLY A 306 -1.89 -7.00 -24.32
CA GLY A 306 -0.92 -8.02 -23.95
C GLY A 306 -0.95 -8.33 -22.46
N SER A 307 -0.21 -9.36 -22.08
CA SER A 307 -0.14 -9.83 -20.70
C SER A 307 1.17 -10.57 -20.45
N VAL A 308 1.68 -10.47 -19.23
CA VAL A 308 2.77 -11.30 -18.71
C VAL A 308 2.44 -11.74 -17.29
N SER A 309 2.75 -12.99 -16.96
CA SER A 309 2.56 -13.55 -15.61
C SER A 309 3.81 -14.28 -15.16
N TRP A 310 3.91 -14.55 -13.87
CA TRP A 310 4.99 -15.33 -13.28
C TRP A 310 4.47 -16.20 -12.11
N SER A 311 5.33 -17.03 -11.53
CA SER A 311 4.95 -18.08 -10.57
C SER A 311 5.28 -17.77 -9.11
N ASP A 312 6.17 -16.83 -8.84
CA ASP A 312 6.56 -16.38 -7.50
C ASP A 312 5.94 -15.03 -7.13
N GLY A 313 5.99 -14.61 -5.85
CA GLY A 313 5.20 -13.47 -5.41
C GLY A 313 3.69 -13.79 -5.34
N LEU A 314 2.89 -12.83 -4.86
CA LEU A 314 1.44 -12.95 -4.78
C LEU A 314 0.84 -11.54 -4.65
N PHE A 315 0.02 -11.06 -5.57
CA PHE A 315 -0.26 -9.62 -5.70
C PHE A 315 0.93 -8.82 -6.23
N THR A 316 0.85 -8.47 -7.50
CA THR A 316 1.70 -7.41 -8.05
C THR A 316 1.11 -6.07 -7.62
N GLN A 317 1.80 -5.32 -6.78
CA GLN A 317 1.35 -4.07 -6.17
C GLN A 317 0.97 -3.03 -7.22
N HIS A 318 1.97 -2.57 -7.98
CA HIS A 318 1.85 -1.47 -8.93
C HIS A 318 2.93 -1.57 -10.03
N THR A 319 2.81 -0.71 -11.03
CA THR A 319 3.79 -0.55 -12.10
C THR A 319 4.35 0.87 -12.15
N ILE A 320 5.55 1.02 -12.71
CA ILE A 320 6.18 2.32 -13.00
C ILE A 320 6.70 2.27 -14.45
N PRO A 321 6.17 3.09 -15.36
CA PRO A 321 6.69 3.16 -16.72
C PRO A 321 8.02 3.92 -16.75
N ILE A 322 9.04 3.31 -17.36
CA ILE A 322 10.38 3.89 -17.51
C ILE A 322 10.91 3.65 -18.92
N THR A 323 11.98 4.35 -19.30
CA THR A 323 12.64 4.18 -20.59
C THR A 323 14.13 3.95 -20.41
N TYR A 324 14.68 2.95 -21.10
CA TYR A 324 16.13 2.71 -21.23
C TYR A 324 16.50 2.73 -22.70
N GLN A 325 17.43 3.60 -23.07
CA GLN A 325 17.96 3.78 -24.42
C GLN A 325 16.84 3.90 -25.47
N GLY A 326 15.79 4.64 -25.13
CA GLY A 326 14.59 4.82 -25.95
C GLY A 326 13.64 3.61 -26.00
N LYS A 327 13.92 2.52 -25.30
CA LYS A 327 13.02 1.36 -25.18
C LYS A 327 12.15 1.46 -23.93
N PRO A 328 10.84 1.20 -24.04
CA PRO A 328 9.94 1.28 -22.91
C PRO A 328 10.03 0.02 -22.04
N TYR A 329 10.09 0.22 -20.72
CA TYR A 329 10.03 -0.82 -19.71
C TYR A 329 8.97 -0.50 -18.66
N LEU A 330 8.51 -1.51 -17.95
CA LEU A 330 7.77 -1.36 -16.69
C LEU A 330 8.61 -1.91 -15.54
N VAL A 331 8.66 -1.17 -14.44
CA VAL A 331 9.03 -1.72 -13.13
C VAL A 331 7.74 -2.24 -12.51
N ALA A 332 7.65 -3.53 -12.19
CA ALA A 332 6.52 -4.12 -11.48
C ALA A 332 6.99 -4.57 -10.09
N VAL A 333 6.25 -4.22 -9.05
CA VAL A 333 6.60 -4.56 -7.67
C VAL A 333 5.62 -5.61 -7.17
N ASP A 334 6.11 -6.72 -6.63
CA ASP A 334 5.27 -7.71 -5.96
C ASP A 334 5.20 -7.45 -4.46
N GLU A 335 3.98 -7.34 -3.99
CA GLU A 335 3.62 -7.52 -2.60
C GLU A 335 3.53 -9.03 -2.32
N PHE A 336 3.64 -9.45 -1.06
CA PHE A 336 3.62 -10.85 -0.59
C PHE A 336 4.56 -11.85 -1.30
N ASN A 337 4.71 -13.00 -0.64
CA ASN A 337 5.37 -14.20 -1.16
C ASN A 337 6.75 -13.94 -1.82
N ASN A 338 7.45 -12.90 -1.36
CA ASN A 338 8.84 -12.60 -1.68
C ASN A 338 9.13 -12.49 -3.20
N GLY A 339 8.19 -11.92 -3.96
CA GLY A 339 8.32 -11.74 -5.42
C GLY A 339 9.33 -10.65 -5.82
N GLY A 340 9.59 -9.66 -4.96
CA GLY A 340 10.56 -8.59 -5.22
C GLY A 340 10.11 -7.62 -6.31
N VAL A 341 11.05 -7.08 -7.09
CA VAL A 341 10.78 -6.12 -8.16
C VAL A 341 11.20 -6.71 -9.50
N ARG A 342 10.39 -6.52 -10.56
CA ARG A 342 10.66 -7.00 -11.93
C ARG A 342 10.78 -5.84 -12.91
N PHE A 343 11.64 -6.03 -13.92
CA PHE A 343 11.74 -5.15 -15.08
C PHE A 343 11.18 -5.87 -16.30
N ILE A 344 10.18 -5.27 -16.92
CA ILE A 344 9.41 -5.87 -18.03
C ILE A 344 9.69 -5.04 -19.28
N ASP A 345 10.27 -5.63 -20.31
CA ASP A 345 10.38 -4.99 -21.63
C ASP A 345 9.00 -4.99 -22.29
N ILE A 346 8.54 -3.79 -22.65
CA ILE A 346 7.25 -3.56 -23.32
C ILE A 346 7.42 -2.93 -24.71
N SER A 347 8.60 -3.09 -25.33
CA SER A 347 8.86 -2.64 -26.71
C SER A 347 7.89 -3.26 -27.72
N ASP A 348 7.40 -4.46 -27.44
CA ASP A 348 6.22 -5.05 -28.07
C ASP A 348 5.13 -5.26 -27.00
N GLU A 349 4.19 -4.32 -26.91
CA GLU A 349 3.10 -4.34 -25.92
C GLU A 349 2.19 -5.57 -26.03
N ARG A 350 2.21 -6.30 -27.16
CA ARG A 350 1.45 -7.55 -27.32
C ARG A 350 2.14 -8.75 -26.69
N ASN A 351 3.46 -8.66 -26.50
CA ASN A 351 4.30 -9.72 -25.97
C ASN A 351 5.26 -9.16 -24.91
N PRO A 352 4.77 -8.59 -23.79
CA PRO A 352 5.62 -8.07 -22.72
C PRO A 352 6.44 -9.20 -22.09
N LYS A 353 7.70 -8.90 -21.73
CA LYS A 353 8.65 -9.92 -21.21
C LYS A 353 9.35 -9.46 -19.96
N VAL A 354 9.32 -10.28 -18.92
CA VAL A 354 10.20 -10.09 -17.75
C VAL A 354 11.64 -10.28 -18.21
N THR A 355 12.49 -9.29 -17.96
CA THR A 355 13.91 -9.32 -18.35
C THR A 355 14.83 -9.48 -17.15
N HIS A 356 14.48 -8.87 -16.02
CA HIS A 356 15.26 -8.88 -14.80
C HIS A 356 14.33 -8.92 -13.60
N GLN A 357 14.82 -9.47 -12.49
CA GLN A 357 14.15 -9.44 -11.20
C GLN A 357 15.18 -9.13 -10.10
N LEU A 358 14.74 -8.35 -9.13
CA LEU A 358 15.49 -7.79 -8.03
C LEU A 358 14.92 -8.36 -6.74
N LYS A 359 15.74 -9.09 -5.98
CA LYS A 359 15.42 -9.59 -4.65
C LYS A 359 16.53 -9.24 -3.66
N LEU A 360 16.15 -8.92 -2.42
CA LEU A 360 17.11 -8.87 -1.31
C LEU A 360 17.57 -10.28 -0.95
N GLY A 361 18.73 -10.39 -0.30
CA GLY A 361 19.25 -11.66 0.23
C GLY A 361 18.19 -12.43 1.03
N ILE A 362 17.49 -11.75 1.95
CA ILE A 362 16.47 -12.37 2.80
C ILE A 362 15.29 -12.93 2.01
N ASN A 363 15.04 -12.52 0.76
CA ASN A 363 13.95 -13.04 -0.07
C ASN A 363 14.33 -14.33 -0.84
N ALA A 364 15.59 -14.77 -0.77
CA ALA A 364 16.02 -15.99 -1.44
C ALA A 364 15.36 -17.25 -0.82
N PRO A 365 15.07 -18.30 -1.60
CA PRO A 365 14.35 -19.47 -1.12
C PRO A 365 14.98 -20.16 0.10
N GLU A 366 16.32 -20.19 0.21
CA GLU A 366 17.00 -20.82 1.34
C GLU A 366 16.72 -20.16 2.69
N HIS A 367 16.37 -18.87 2.72
CA HIS A 367 16.07 -18.14 3.95
C HIS A 367 14.58 -18.20 4.33
N ALA A 368 13.78 -19.05 3.68
CA ALA A 368 12.34 -19.14 3.96
C ALA A 368 12.04 -19.48 5.43
N ALA A 369 12.83 -20.36 6.04
CA ALA A 369 12.67 -20.71 7.46
C ALA A 369 13.00 -19.53 8.39
N GLU A 370 14.07 -18.80 8.10
CA GLU A 370 14.48 -17.61 8.86
C GLU A 370 13.39 -16.51 8.78
N ARG A 371 12.82 -16.28 7.58
CA ARG A 371 11.72 -15.31 7.40
C ARG A 371 10.51 -15.65 8.27
N ILE A 372 10.11 -16.92 8.30
CA ILE A 372 8.99 -17.38 9.13
C ILE A 372 9.31 -17.10 10.59
N GLU A 373 10.50 -17.49 11.07
CA GLU A 373 10.88 -17.31 12.48
C GLU A 373 10.92 -15.82 12.89
N ASP A 374 11.50 -14.96 12.05
CA ASP A 374 11.65 -13.54 12.34
C ASP A 374 10.32 -12.77 12.39
N THR A 375 9.39 -13.11 11.49
CA THR A 375 8.18 -12.30 11.26
C THR A 375 6.99 -12.72 12.09
N VAL A 376 7.09 -13.84 12.82
CA VAL A 376 6.03 -14.35 13.70
C VAL A 376 5.53 -13.27 14.66
N GLY A 377 4.22 -13.06 14.65
CA GLY A 377 3.54 -12.10 15.51
C GLY A 377 3.73 -10.63 15.12
N ASN A 378 4.37 -10.34 13.98
CA ASN A 378 4.57 -8.97 13.49
C ASN A 378 3.65 -8.61 12.30
N GLY A 379 2.44 -9.15 12.32
CA GLY A 379 1.39 -8.85 11.34
C GLY A 379 1.45 -9.68 10.07
N LEU A 380 0.71 -9.24 9.05
CA LEU A 380 0.50 -9.95 7.79
C LEU A 380 1.71 -9.90 6.83
N PHE A 381 2.48 -8.82 6.86
CA PHE A 381 3.61 -8.57 5.97
C PHE A 381 4.95 -8.78 6.65
N GLY A 382 5.89 -9.39 5.94
CA GLY A 382 7.25 -9.66 6.33
C GLY A 382 8.24 -8.77 5.59
N TYR A 383 9.13 -9.40 4.83
CA TYR A 383 10.25 -8.77 4.15
C TYR A 383 9.97 -8.53 2.66
N GLU A 384 8.74 -8.23 2.29
CA GLU A 384 8.33 -8.02 0.90
C GLU A 384 8.47 -6.56 0.45
N ALA A 385 8.65 -6.36 -0.85
CA ALA A 385 8.52 -5.05 -1.46
C ALA A 385 7.04 -4.64 -1.45
N HIS A 386 6.77 -3.35 -1.58
CA HIS A 386 5.40 -2.85 -1.69
C HIS A 386 5.32 -1.79 -2.78
N TYR A 387 5.70 -0.55 -2.49
CA TYR A 387 5.83 0.51 -3.48
C TYR A 387 7.28 0.86 -3.76
N CYS A 388 7.56 1.18 -5.02
CA CYS A 388 8.82 1.80 -5.43
C CYS A 388 8.59 3.13 -6.16
N SER A 389 9.68 3.87 -6.36
CA SER A 389 9.75 5.02 -7.25
C SER A 389 11.14 5.10 -7.88
N VAL A 390 11.20 5.71 -9.06
CA VAL A 390 12.46 6.02 -9.73
C VAL A 390 12.78 7.51 -9.60
N ASP A 391 14.08 7.84 -9.63
CA ASP A 391 14.53 9.23 -9.58
C ASP A 391 14.13 10.03 -10.84
N ARG A 392 13.90 9.34 -11.96
CA ARG A 392 13.34 9.88 -13.20
C ARG A 392 12.81 8.75 -14.09
N ALA A 393 11.83 9.03 -14.93
CA ALA A 393 11.25 8.02 -15.83
C ALA A 393 12.16 7.67 -17.02
N ASP A 394 12.87 8.65 -17.57
CA ASP A 394 13.80 8.46 -18.70
C ASP A 394 15.22 8.21 -18.19
N GLU A 395 15.79 7.08 -18.59
CA GLU A 395 17.11 6.58 -18.17
C GLU A 395 17.29 6.63 -16.65
N PRO A 396 16.47 5.93 -15.84
CA PRO A 396 16.57 6.01 -14.38
C PRO A 396 17.96 5.61 -13.87
N ARG A 397 18.43 6.28 -12.81
CA ARG A 397 19.68 5.90 -12.12
C ARG A 397 19.36 5.14 -10.84
N LYS A 398 18.32 5.58 -10.13
CA LYS A 398 18.01 5.09 -8.79
C LYS A 398 16.56 4.58 -8.73
N LEU A 399 16.39 3.46 -8.04
CA LEU A 399 15.10 2.93 -7.62
C LEU A 399 15.07 2.94 -6.10
N ALA A 400 14.08 3.61 -5.50
CA ALA A 400 13.85 3.56 -4.06
C ALA A 400 12.55 2.79 -3.77
N CYS A 401 12.57 1.87 -2.82
CA CYS A 401 11.43 1.03 -2.48
C CYS A 401 11.15 1.06 -0.98
N GLY A 402 9.86 1.13 -0.63
CA GLY A 402 9.36 0.64 0.66
C GLY A 402 9.32 -0.88 0.63
N TRP A 403 9.93 -1.51 1.62
CA TRP A 403 10.16 -2.95 1.68
C TRP A 403 9.72 -3.52 3.03
N PHE A 404 8.54 -3.10 3.50
CA PHE A 404 7.93 -3.50 4.78
C PHE A 404 8.94 -3.59 5.92
N GLN A 405 9.15 -4.79 6.50
CA GLN A 405 10.06 -5.01 7.64
C GLN A 405 11.54 -4.90 7.28
N SER A 406 11.87 -4.92 5.99
CA SER A 406 13.19 -4.59 5.47
C SER A 406 13.40 -3.07 5.37
N GLY A 407 12.44 -2.22 5.74
CA GLY A 407 12.63 -0.78 5.73
C GLY A 407 12.62 -0.17 4.33
N VAL A 408 13.39 0.89 4.13
CA VAL A 408 13.50 1.64 2.87
C VAL A 408 14.80 1.28 2.18
N ARG A 409 14.74 0.92 0.91
CA ARG A 409 15.86 0.37 0.12
C ARG A 409 16.11 1.23 -1.11
N VAL A 410 17.38 1.48 -1.45
CA VAL A 410 17.78 2.29 -2.60
C VAL A 410 18.78 1.51 -3.44
N PHE A 411 18.48 1.38 -4.72
CA PHE A 411 19.24 0.61 -5.69
C PHE A 411 19.78 1.51 -6.80
N ASP A 412 21.01 1.25 -7.23
CA ASP A 412 21.52 1.72 -8.51
C ASP A 412 21.01 0.78 -9.61
N ILE A 413 20.29 1.35 -10.57
CA ILE A 413 19.67 0.65 -11.68
C ILE A 413 20.15 1.19 -13.03
N ARG A 414 21.28 1.91 -13.10
CA ARG A 414 21.85 2.37 -14.38
C ARG A 414 22.05 1.25 -15.40
N ASP A 415 22.44 0.08 -14.90
CA ASP A 415 22.61 -1.15 -15.67
C ASP A 415 21.79 -2.26 -15.00
N LEU A 416 20.72 -2.70 -15.67
CA LEU A 416 19.82 -3.74 -15.16
C LEU A 416 20.52 -5.10 -14.99
N SER A 417 21.63 -5.33 -15.69
CA SER A 417 22.43 -6.55 -15.53
C SER A 417 23.32 -6.52 -14.29
N GLN A 418 23.52 -5.35 -13.68
CA GLN A 418 24.41 -5.11 -12.54
C GLN A 418 23.75 -4.23 -11.47
N VAL A 419 22.49 -4.53 -11.13
CA VAL A 419 21.78 -3.83 -10.05
C VAL A 419 22.48 -4.05 -8.71
N LYS A 420 22.67 -2.95 -7.96
CA LYS A 420 23.30 -2.97 -6.63
C LYS A 420 22.50 -2.14 -5.62
N GLU A 421 22.39 -2.62 -4.39
CA GLU A 421 21.89 -1.81 -3.28
C GLU A 421 22.97 -0.81 -2.89
N ILE A 422 22.62 0.48 -2.84
CA ILE A 422 23.57 1.56 -2.53
C ILE A 422 23.30 2.23 -1.19
N ALA A 423 22.07 2.09 -0.69
CA ALA A 423 21.64 2.69 0.57
C ALA A 423 20.39 1.99 1.12
N TYR A 424 20.23 1.99 2.43
CA TYR A 424 19.00 1.58 3.09
C TYR A 424 18.82 2.24 4.45
N TYR A 425 17.57 2.32 4.90
CA TYR A 425 17.19 2.79 6.22
C TYR A 425 16.01 1.97 6.75
N ASN A 426 16.25 1.22 7.82
CA ASN A 426 15.24 0.51 8.58
C ASN A 426 15.04 1.21 9.92
N PRO A 427 13.90 1.88 10.14
CA PRO A 427 13.71 2.72 11.32
C PRO A 427 13.72 1.90 12.62
N PRO A 428 13.96 2.55 13.77
CA PRO A 428 13.79 1.93 15.08
C PRO A 428 12.44 1.25 15.26
N ALA A 429 12.45 0.00 15.72
CA ALA A 429 11.24 -0.73 16.09
C ALA A 429 10.43 -0.02 17.19
N GLN A 430 9.10 -0.10 17.12
CA GLN A 430 8.18 0.66 17.98
C GLN A 430 7.40 -0.22 18.98
N SER A 431 7.93 -1.39 19.34
CA SER A 431 7.29 -2.37 20.24
C SER A 431 6.81 -1.79 21.57
N ASP A 432 7.52 -0.81 22.13
CA ASP A 432 7.13 -0.15 23.38
C ASP A 432 6.07 0.97 23.21
N ASN A 433 5.78 1.37 21.96
CA ASN A 433 4.93 2.52 21.64
C ASN A 433 3.54 2.14 21.07
N LYS A 434 3.23 0.86 20.91
CA LYS A 434 1.97 0.36 20.31
C LYS A 434 0.70 1.05 20.83
N ALA A 435 0.62 1.34 22.13
CA ALA A 435 -0.55 1.99 22.72
C ALA A 435 -0.82 3.40 22.16
N LYS A 436 0.21 4.10 21.68
CA LYS A 436 0.14 5.46 21.10
C LYS A 436 -0.09 5.44 19.58
N LEU A 437 0.16 4.31 18.93
CA LEU A 437 0.14 4.18 17.47
C LEU A 437 -1.25 3.82 16.94
N LYS A 438 -2.26 4.65 17.26
CA LYS A 438 -3.65 4.42 16.83
C LYS A 438 -3.89 4.69 15.34
N GLY A 439 -3.00 5.42 14.68
CA GLY A 439 -2.98 5.67 13.25
C GLY A 439 -2.14 4.68 12.44
N SER A 440 -1.32 3.83 13.09
CA SER A 440 -0.53 2.78 12.43
C SER A 440 -1.42 1.62 12.02
N GLU A 441 -1.45 1.29 10.73
CA GLU A 441 -2.16 0.09 10.25
C GLU A 441 -1.46 -1.20 10.71
N HIS A 442 -0.12 -1.18 10.78
CA HIS A 442 0.72 -2.24 11.28
C HIS A 442 0.40 -2.59 12.74
N ALA A 443 0.08 -1.61 13.59
CA ALA A 443 -0.36 -1.84 14.98
C ALA A 443 -1.62 -2.72 15.11
N TYR A 444 -2.46 -2.73 14.08
CA TYR A 444 -3.65 -3.59 13.97
C TYR A 444 -3.35 -4.91 13.22
N GLY A 445 -2.28 -4.96 12.43
CA GLY A 445 -1.74 -6.18 11.80
C GLY A 445 -2.69 -6.82 10.79
N ILE A 446 -3.43 -5.99 10.05
CA ILE A 446 -4.80 -6.30 9.58
C ILE A 446 -4.95 -7.69 8.95
N GLY A 447 -5.45 -8.62 9.77
CA GLY A 447 -6.17 -9.80 9.32
C GLY A 447 -5.94 -11.17 9.99
N ALA A 448 -5.01 -11.36 10.95
CA ALA A 448 -4.61 -12.67 11.53
C ALA A 448 -5.54 -13.88 11.23
N PRO A 449 -5.08 -14.83 10.37
CA PRO A 449 -4.67 -16.11 10.95
C PRO A 449 -3.53 -16.81 10.18
N ILE A 450 -2.33 -16.85 10.78
CA ILE A 450 -1.50 -18.06 10.81
C ILE A 450 -0.95 -18.19 12.24
N GLY A 451 -1.74 -18.82 13.12
CA GLY A 451 -1.32 -19.20 14.48
C GLY A 451 -1.40 -18.13 15.60
N GLY A 452 -1.49 -16.83 15.29
CA GLY A 452 -1.73 -15.77 16.28
C GLY A 452 -3.18 -15.29 16.24
N GLY A 453 -3.83 -15.11 17.39
CA GLY A 453 -5.21 -14.60 17.46
C GLY A 453 -5.32 -13.13 16.99
N LEU A 454 -6.50 -12.52 17.21
CA LEU A 454 -6.82 -11.09 16.97
C LEU A 454 -5.96 -10.08 17.78
N THR A 455 -4.82 -10.52 18.29
CA THR A 455 -3.84 -9.74 19.03
C THR A 455 -2.91 -9.08 18.01
N GLY A 456 -3.11 -7.80 17.67
CA GLY A 456 -2.33 -7.09 16.64
C GLY A 456 -0.79 -7.18 16.80
N SER A 457 -0.03 -6.65 15.85
CA SER A 457 1.41 -6.88 15.69
C SER A 457 2.30 -6.50 16.90
N ASN A 458 3.42 -7.19 17.07
CA ASN A 458 4.40 -6.95 18.15
C ASN A 458 5.32 -5.74 17.90
N LEU A 459 5.31 -5.18 16.69
CA LEU A 459 6.07 -3.99 16.25
C LEU A 459 7.56 -4.11 16.48
N THR A 460 8.10 -5.32 16.29
CA THR A 460 9.54 -5.61 16.40
C THR A 460 10.32 -5.24 15.13
N ALA A 461 9.63 -4.84 14.07
CA ALA A 461 10.13 -4.11 12.91
C ALA A 461 8.98 -3.26 12.38
N ASP A 462 9.24 -2.17 11.68
CA ASP A 462 8.19 -1.30 11.11
C ASP A 462 7.75 -1.80 9.72
N TRP A 463 6.57 -1.39 9.25
CA TRP A 463 6.13 -1.56 7.87
C TRP A 463 6.38 -0.28 7.07
N CYS A 464 7.48 -0.24 6.32
CA CYS A 464 7.74 0.82 5.35
C CYS A 464 7.06 0.50 4.01
N SER A 465 5.78 0.86 3.88
CA SER A 465 4.95 0.49 2.72
C SER A 465 4.79 1.58 1.67
N SER A 466 4.97 2.86 2.03
CA SER A 466 4.62 3.96 1.14
C SER A 466 5.61 4.11 -0.03
N PRO A 467 5.17 4.60 -1.19
CA PRO A 467 6.09 4.97 -2.26
C PRO A 467 7.08 6.04 -1.78
N PRO A 468 8.40 5.78 -1.83
CA PRO A 468 9.38 6.81 -1.55
C PRO A 468 9.26 7.93 -2.59
N ARG A 469 9.54 9.18 -2.21
CA ARG A 469 9.67 10.32 -3.14
C ARG A 469 11.09 10.84 -3.11
N PHE A 470 11.71 10.94 -4.28
CA PHE A 470 12.94 11.71 -4.45
C PHE A 470 12.62 13.21 -4.31
N ALA A 471 13.09 13.82 -3.23
CA ALA A 471 12.95 15.25 -2.97
C ALA A 471 14.27 15.95 -3.32
N GLY A 472 14.47 16.24 -4.61
CA GLY A 472 15.77 16.63 -5.14
C GLY A 472 16.69 15.42 -5.38
N SER A 473 18.00 15.65 -5.42
CA SER A 473 18.98 14.61 -5.79
C SER A 473 19.46 13.73 -4.63
N ASP A 474 19.32 14.19 -3.39
CA ASP A 474 19.95 13.57 -2.22
C ASP A 474 18.97 13.26 -1.08
N GLN A 475 17.69 13.60 -1.18
CA GLN A 475 16.70 13.29 -0.16
C GLN A 475 15.63 12.31 -0.64
N LEU A 476 15.16 11.50 0.30
CA LEU A 476 14.03 10.60 0.15
C LEU A 476 13.00 10.91 1.23
N TRP A 477 11.77 11.17 0.81
CA TRP A 477 10.62 11.31 1.69
C TRP A 477 9.78 10.05 1.62
N VAL A 478 9.47 9.48 2.77
CA VAL A 478 8.82 8.18 2.86
C VAL A 478 8.11 8.08 4.19
N THR A 479 7.14 7.19 4.29
CA THR A 479 6.45 6.89 5.52
C THR A 479 6.57 5.41 5.83
N CYS A 480 6.86 5.13 7.10
CA CYS A 480 6.71 3.81 7.68
C CYS A 480 5.56 3.86 8.68
N GLN A 481 4.77 2.80 8.79
CA GLN A 481 3.48 2.85 9.47
C GLN A 481 3.58 3.16 10.96
N ASP A 482 4.66 2.72 11.63
CA ASP A 482 4.87 2.97 13.06
C ASP A 482 5.69 4.23 13.35
N ASN A 483 6.69 4.53 12.51
CA ASN A 483 7.55 5.72 12.67
C ASN A 483 6.99 6.97 11.98
N GLY A 484 5.89 6.85 11.23
CA GLY A 484 5.26 7.92 10.46
C GLY A 484 6.14 8.44 9.33
N PHE A 485 5.99 9.72 9.01
CA PHE A 485 6.75 10.39 7.96
C PHE A 485 8.23 10.53 8.32
N LEU A 486 9.10 10.26 7.36
CA LEU A 486 10.55 10.32 7.47
C LEU A 486 11.12 11.13 6.29
N ALA A 487 11.94 12.13 6.61
CA ALA A 487 12.83 12.76 5.65
C ALA A 487 14.23 12.16 5.82
N LEU A 488 14.72 11.51 4.78
CA LEU A 488 15.99 10.79 4.75
C LEU A 488 16.96 11.48 3.78
N GLN A 489 18.26 11.36 4.03
CA GLN A 489 19.33 11.91 3.20
C GLN A 489 20.34 10.83 2.81
N LEU A 490 20.62 10.73 1.51
CA LEU A 490 21.68 9.91 0.94
C LEU A 490 23.05 10.50 1.32
N THR A 491 24.00 9.62 1.64
CA THR A 491 25.34 9.97 2.12
C THR A 491 26.39 9.06 1.45
N ASN A 492 27.67 9.32 1.72
CA ASN A 492 28.78 8.44 1.33
C ASN A 492 28.85 8.12 -0.18
N GLY A 493 28.37 9.03 -1.04
CA GLY A 493 28.42 8.87 -2.50
C GLY A 493 27.17 8.24 -3.11
N ALA A 494 26.21 7.76 -2.31
CA ALA A 494 24.96 7.18 -2.82
C ALA A 494 24.07 8.20 -3.58
N GLN A 495 24.33 9.50 -3.40
CA GLN A 495 23.65 10.58 -4.13
C GLN A 495 24.06 10.69 -5.62
N GLY A 496 25.22 10.15 -6.02
CA GLY A 496 25.88 10.40 -7.32
C GLY A 496 25.71 9.32 -8.38
#